data_AF-R7STN1-F1
#
_entry.id   AF-R7STN1-F1
#
_cell.length_a   1.000
_cell.length_b   1.000
_cell.length_c   1.000
_cell.angle_alpha   90.00
_cell.angle_beta   90.00
_cell.angle_gamma   90.00
#
_symmetry.space_group_name_H-M   'P 1'
#
loop_
_entity.id
_entity.type
_entity.pdbx_description
1 polymer ?
#
loop_
_entity_poly.entity_id
_entity_poly.type
_entity_poly.pdbx_seq_one_letter_code
_entity_poly.pdbx_strand_id
1 'polypeptide(L)'
;MASDRMGQSPSFPSVLPSTHFSQPATERRSSHPLSTMTRLSSTSISPRNFRYCFQTLSGHGSTVWALAFLDGHFLASVSNDTTIRIWERVQEHKWEGIDTLSGPERSVYSISWAVGKRFGSGDAGSLGWLASTGGDGICNITRGAPLHAKFR
;
A
#
# COMPACT_ATOMS: atom_id res chain seq x y z
N MET A 1 27.98 35.19 38.50
CA MET A 1 29.17 35.73 37.82
C MET A 1 29.28 35.04 36.47
N ALA A 2 29.15 35.81 35.40
CA ALA A 2 29.19 35.35 34.02
C ALA A 2 30.64 35.28 33.52
N SER A 3 30.90 34.40 32.56
CA SER A 3 32.01 34.57 31.60
C SER A 3 31.83 33.67 30.38
N ASP A 4 31.51 34.32 29.27
CA ASP A 4 31.57 33.86 27.88
C ASP A 4 33.00 33.46 27.45
N ARG A 5 33.10 32.58 26.44
CA ARG A 5 34.30 32.42 25.61
C ARG A 5 33.95 32.43 24.11
N MET A 6 34.47 33.45 23.42
CA MET A 6 34.57 33.59 21.97
C MET A 6 35.71 32.75 21.38
N GLY A 7 35.70 32.56 20.04
CA GLY A 7 36.90 32.49 19.19
C GLY A 7 36.88 31.31 18.20
N GLN A 8 36.33 31.47 16.99
CA GLN A 8 36.93 32.03 15.75
C GLN A 8 37.69 31.00 14.87
N SER A 9 37.37 31.06 13.57
CA SER A 9 37.83 30.26 12.43
C SER A 9 38.91 30.96 11.58
N PRO A 10 39.77 30.24 10.84
CA PRO A 10 40.48 30.77 9.65
C PRO A 10 40.15 29.94 8.38
N SER A 11 39.72 30.47 7.22
CA SER A 11 40.31 31.36 6.18
C SER A 11 41.42 30.73 5.30
N PHE A 12 41.16 30.69 3.97
CA PHE A 12 42.04 30.19 2.89
C PHE A 12 42.48 31.36 1.97
N PRO A 13 43.69 31.34 1.37
CA PRO A 13 44.09 32.32 0.36
C PRO A 13 44.03 31.82 -1.10
N SER A 14 44.15 32.81 -1.99
CA SER A 14 43.75 32.91 -3.41
C SER A 14 44.93 32.73 -4.41
N VAL A 15 44.60 32.57 -5.71
CA VAL A 15 45.10 33.35 -6.89
C VAL A 15 45.36 32.47 -8.15
N LEU A 16 44.83 32.92 -9.31
CA LEU A 16 45.01 32.41 -10.70
C LEU A 16 46.24 33.03 -11.40
N PRO A 17 46.65 32.53 -12.58
CA PRO A 17 46.61 33.41 -13.76
C PRO A 17 46.23 32.73 -15.09
N SER A 18 45.86 33.58 -16.07
CA SER A 18 45.48 33.27 -17.45
C SER A 18 46.57 33.68 -18.45
N THR A 19 46.73 32.96 -19.56
CA THR A 19 47.36 33.50 -20.80
C THR A 19 46.88 32.76 -22.05
N HIS A 20 46.76 33.54 -23.12
CA HIS A 20 46.17 33.28 -24.45
C HIS A 20 47.27 32.90 -25.47
N PHE A 21 46.95 32.25 -26.62
CA PHE A 21 47.43 32.52 -28.02
C PHE A 21 47.48 31.29 -28.98
N SER A 22 46.67 31.36 -30.06
CA SER A 22 46.81 30.97 -31.50
C SER A 22 47.14 29.54 -32.04
N GLN A 23 46.35 29.15 -33.06
CA GLN A 23 46.46 28.03 -34.06
C GLN A 23 47.48 28.35 -35.20
N PRO A 24 47.98 27.44 -36.12
CA PRO A 24 47.19 26.51 -36.98
C PRO A 24 47.81 25.18 -37.54
N ALA A 25 46.90 24.37 -38.13
CA ALA A 25 46.96 23.42 -39.27
C ALA A 25 48.13 22.44 -39.53
N THR A 26 47.83 21.13 -39.65
CA THR A 26 48.10 20.31 -40.87
C THR A 26 47.28 19.00 -40.89
N GLU A 27 46.66 18.70 -42.04
CA GLU A 27 46.00 17.42 -42.34
C GLU A 27 46.97 16.23 -42.36
N ARG A 28 46.51 15.04 -41.98
CA ARG A 28 46.86 13.79 -42.70
C ARG A 28 45.82 12.68 -42.47
N ARG A 29 45.46 12.07 -43.60
CA ARG A 29 44.50 10.99 -43.88
C ARG A 29 44.63 9.72 -43.02
N SER A 30 43.50 8.98 -43.05
CA SER A 30 43.32 7.53 -42.86
C SER A 30 43.31 7.07 -41.40
N SER A 31 42.41 6.23 -40.92
CA SER A 31 41.41 5.35 -41.55
C SER A 31 40.39 5.00 -40.47
N HIS A 32 39.09 5.12 -40.77
CA HIS A 32 38.04 4.59 -39.91
C HIS A 32 38.11 3.05 -39.87
N PRO A 33 38.05 2.43 -38.69
CA PRO A 33 37.27 1.23 -38.53
C PRO A 33 35.92 1.60 -37.89
N LEU A 34 34.88 1.15 -38.57
CA LEU A 34 33.47 1.14 -38.18
C LEU A 34 33.33 0.79 -36.69
N SER A 35 33.00 1.77 -35.84
CA SER A 35 32.55 1.45 -34.48
C SER A 35 31.19 0.80 -34.59
N THR A 36 31.20 -0.53 -34.61
CA THR A 36 30.04 -1.38 -34.38
C THR A 36 29.40 -0.89 -33.08
N MET A 37 28.34 -0.09 -33.20
CA MET A 37 27.49 0.21 -32.06
C MET A 37 26.80 -1.10 -31.70
N THR A 38 27.36 -1.78 -30.70
CA THR A 38 26.65 -2.83 -29.97
C THR A 38 25.38 -2.20 -29.45
N ARG A 39 24.30 -2.39 -30.20
CA ARG A 39 22.95 -2.06 -29.81
C ARG A 39 22.77 -2.68 -28.43
N LEU A 40 22.71 -1.85 -27.39
CA LEU A 40 22.16 -2.28 -26.12
C LEU A 40 20.80 -2.85 -26.50
N SER A 41 20.65 -4.17 -26.37
CA SER A 41 19.37 -4.84 -26.48
C SER A 41 18.54 -4.28 -25.34
N SER A 42 17.92 -3.14 -25.64
CA SER A 42 16.85 -2.55 -24.86
C SER A 42 15.80 -3.63 -24.80
N THR A 43 15.86 -4.42 -23.74
CA THR A 43 14.75 -5.22 -23.29
C THR A 43 13.75 -4.16 -22.86
N SER A 44 12.94 -3.73 -23.83
CA SER A 44 11.73 -2.99 -23.58
C SER A 44 10.91 -3.89 -22.68
N ILE A 45 10.99 -3.63 -21.37
CA ILE A 45 10.07 -4.21 -20.41
C ILE A 45 8.74 -3.58 -20.81
N SER A 46 7.97 -4.35 -21.59
CA SER A 46 6.58 -4.01 -21.89
C SER A 46 5.90 -3.69 -20.56
N PRO A 47 5.21 -2.54 -20.42
CA PRO A 47 4.46 -2.27 -19.22
C PRO A 47 3.35 -3.31 -19.18
N ARG A 48 3.54 -4.35 -18.36
CA ARG A 48 2.47 -5.30 -18.04
C ARG A 48 1.34 -4.47 -17.47
N ASN A 49 0.28 -4.22 -18.25
CA ASN A 49 -0.96 -3.71 -17.69
C ASN A 49 -1.63 -4.88 -16.95
N PHE A 50 -1.22 -5.10 -15.70
CA PHE A 50 -1.67 -6.18 -14.82
C PHE A 50 -3.03 -5.91 -14.14
N ARG A 51 -3.85 -5.02 -14.70
CA ARG A 51 -5.15 -4.67 -14.11
C ARG A 51 -6.27 -5.42 -14.81
N TYR A 52 -6.70 -6.53 -14.20
CA TYR A 52 -7.94 -7.21 -14.56
C TYR A 52 -8.69 -7.59 -13.27
N CYS A 53 -10.03 -7.56 -13.33
CA CYS A 53 -10.86 -8.07 -12.23
C CYS A 53 -10.79 -9.60 -12.25
N PHE A 54 -10.10 -10.20 -11.28
CA PHE A 54 -9.99 -11.66 -11.22
C PHE A 54 -11.23 -12.32 -10.57
N GLN A 55 -11.98 -11.57 -9.75
CA GLN A 55 -13.19 -12.07 -9.10
C GLN A 55 -14.13 -10.94 -8.68
N THR A 56 -15.44 -11.15 -8.84
CA THR A 56 -16.52 -10.30 -8.29
C THR A 56 -17.17 -11.01 -7.13
N LEU A 57 -17.20 -10.38 -5.95
CA LEU A 57 -17.83 -10.92 -4.74
C LEU A 57 -19.31 -10.52 -4.69
N SER A 58 -20.17 -11.43 -5.12
CA SER A 58 -21.62 -11.21 -5.18
C SER A 58 -22.32 -11.70 -3.91
N GLY A 59 -23.34 -10.96 -3.47
CA GLY A 59 -24.24 -11.41 -2.40
C GLY A 59 -24.88 -10.31 -1.58
N HIS A 60 -24.33 -9.09 -1.58
CA HIS A 60 -25.06 -7.95 -1.06
C HIS A 60 -26.32 -7.70 -1.90
N GLY A 61 -27.43 -7.40 -1.24
CA GLY A 61 -28.73 -7.11 -1.86
C GLY A 61 -28.87 -5.66 -2.31
N SER A 62 -27.90 -4.81 -2.02
CA SER A 62 -27.90 -3.39 -2.37
C SER A 62 -26.48 -2.83 -2.48
N THR A 63 -26.35 -1.52 -2.67
CA THR A 63 -25.09 -0.80 -2.85
C THR A 63 -24.10 -1.10 -1.73
N VAL A 64 -22.90 -1.56 -2.10
CA VAL A 64 -21.76 -1.71 -1.19
C VAL A 64 -21.11 -0.33 -1.00
N TRP A 65 -21.03 0.12 0.25
CA TRP A 65 -20.53 1.46 0.59
C TRP A 65 -19.06 1.48 0.97
N ALA A 66 -18.59 0.49 1.72
CA ALA A 66 -17.23 0.46 2.21
C ALA A 66 -16.70 -0.97 2.38
N LEU A 67 -15.38 -1.06 2.45
CA LEU A 67 -14.60 -2.29 2.57
C LEU A 67 -13.50 -2.11 3.63
N ALA A 68 -13.18 -3.16 4.37
CA ALA A 68 -12.05 -3.18 5.31
C ALA A 68 -11.32 -4.52 5.28
N PHE A 69 -9.99 -4.49 5.12
CA PHE A 69 -9.11 -5.66 5.24
C PHE A 69 -8.59 -5.78 6.67
N LEU A 70 -8.42 -7.02 7.16
CA LEU A 70 -7.75 -7.28 8.44
C LEU A 70 -6.25 -7.53 8.26
N ASP A 71 -5.90 -8.42 7.34
CA ASP A 71 -4.54 -8.97 7.19
C ASP A 71 -4.28 -9.49 5.75
N GLY A 72 -5.20 -9.23 4.83
CA GLY A 72 -5.18 -9.78 3.47
C GLY A 72 -5.76 -11.19 3.33
N HIS A 73 -6.10 -11.85 4.43
CA HIS A 73 -6.87 -13.10 4.45
C HIS A 73 -8.36 -12.84 4.60
N PHE A 74 -8.73 -11.82 5.36
CA PHE A 74 -10.12 -11.44 5.55
C PHE A 74 -10.45 -10.06 5.00
N LEU A 75 -11.67 -9.95 4.45
CA LEU A 75 -12.27 -8.73 3.94
C LEU A 75 -13.68 -8.61 4.52
N ALA A 76 -14.03 -7.45 5.05
CA ALA A 76 -15.39 -7.10 5.41
C ALA A 76 -15.95 -6.10 4.40
N SER A 77 -17.22 -6.25 4.05
CA SER A 77 -17.97 -5.32 3.20
C SER A 77 -19.27 -4.90 3.86
N VAL A 78 -19.65 -3.64 3.68
CA VAL A 78 -20.90 -3.07 4.23
C VAL A 78 -21.78 -2.52 3.14
N SER A 79 -23.10 -2.61 3.34
CA SER A 79 -24.06 -2.26 2.31
C SER A 79 -25.29 -1.52 2.83
N ASN A 80 -26.00 -0.90 1.88
CA ASN A 80 -27.34 -0.35 2.07
C ASN A 80 -28.39 -1.43 2.38
N ASP A 81 -28.08 -2.71 2.20
CA ASP A 81 -28.94 -3.84 2.58
C ASP A 81 -28.93 -4.14 4.10
N THR A 82 -28.35 -3.24 4.90
CA THR A 82 -28.24 -3.32 6.36
C THR A 82 -27.43 -4.51 6.87
N THR A 83 -26.55 -5.08 6.04
CA THR A 83 -25.67 -6.19 6.40
C THR A 83 -24.20 -5.85 6.28
N ILE A 84 -23.39 -6.60 7.04
CA ILE A 84 -21.95 -6.68 6.86
C ILE A 84 -21.61 -8.10 6.40
N ARG A 85 -20.92 -8.26 5.28
CA ARG A 85 -20.45 -9.59 4.81
C ARG A 85 -18.97 -9.76 5.09
N ILE A 86 -18.60 -10.97 5.51
CA ILE A 86 -17.21 -11.36 5.72
C ILE A 86 -16.80 -12.33 4.62
N TRP A 87 -15.64 -12.06 4.05
CA TRP A 87 -15.03 -12.85 2.98
C TRP A 87 -13.67 -13.35 3.42
N GLU A 88 -13.35 -14.59 3.06
CA GLU A 88 -12.05 -15.21 3.31
C GLU A 88 -11.35 -15.51 1.99
N ARG A 89 -10.05 -15.22 1.92
CA ARG A 89 -9.19 -15.55 0.79
C ARG A 89 -8.73 -17.00 0.90
N VAL A 90 -9.46 -17.88 0.24
CA VAL A 90 -9.15 -19.32 0.22
C VAL A 90 -7.99 -19.67 -0.73
N GLN A 91 -7.73 -18.86 -1.77
CA GLN A 91 -6.59 -19.01 -2.70
C GLN A 91 -6.15 -17.64 -3.24
N GLU A 92 -5.01 -17.56 -3.95
CA GLU A 92 -4.42 -16.30 -4.43
C GLU A 92 -5.41 -15.41 -5.22
N HIS A 93 -6.31 -16.03 -5.99
CA HIS A 93 -7.34 -15.35 -6.79
C HIS A 93 -8.75 -15.88 -6.50
N LYS A 94 -8.98 -16.38 -5.28
CA LYS A 94 -10.27 -16.93 -4.88
C LYS A 94 -10.65 -16.51 -3.46
N TRP A 95 -11.81 -15.91 -3.36
CA TRP A 95 -12.46 -15.47 -2.14
C TRP A 95 -13.83 -16.14 -2.02
N GLU A 96 -14.23 -16.44 -0.79
CA GLU A 96 -15.52 -17.04 -0.47
C GLU A 96 -16.21 -16.22 0.62
N GLY A 97 -17.53 -16.07 0.51
CA GLY A 97 -18.34 -15.43 1.54
C GLY A 97 -18.57 -16.44 2.67
N ILE A 98 -18.06 -16.13 3.84
CA ILE A 98 -18.02 -17.06 4.98
C ILE A 98 -18.96 -16.68 6.11
N ASP A 99 -19.39 -15.42 6.18
CA ASP A 99 -20.36 -14.98 7.16
C ASP A 99 -21.14 -13.74 6.69
N THR A 100 -22.31 -13.53 7.28
CA THR A 100 -23.14 -12.34 7.10
C THR A 100 -23.65 -11.89 8.45
N LEU A 101 -23.16 -10.75 8.91
CA LEU A 101 -23.56 -10.13 10.16
C LEU A 101 -24.74 -9.20 9.88
N SER A 102 -25.87 -9.55 10.50
CA SER A 102 -27.07 -8.71 10.55
C SER A 102 -27.16 -8.07 11.93
N GLY A 103 -27.65 -6.84 12.00
CA GLY A 103 -27.70 -6.09 13.24
C GLY A 103 -27.95 -4.60 13.04
N PRO A 104 -27.25 -3.93 12.08
CA PRO A 104 -27.58 -2.56 11.72
C PRO A 104 -29.04 -2.46 11.28
N GLU A 105 -29.80 -1.53 11.86
CA GLU A 105 -31.20 -1.29 11.48
C GLU A 105 -31.30 -0.40 10.23
N ARG A 106 -30.21 0.27 9.89
CA ARG A 106 -30.09 1.14 8.73
C ARG A 106 -28.85 0.83 7.90
N SER A 107 -28.80 1.46 6.73
CA SER A 107 -27.67 1.43 5.81
C SER A 107 -26.37 1.74 6.52
N VAL A 108 -25.37 0.88 6.29
CA VAL A 108 -24.03 1.03 6.84
C VAL A 108 -23.15 1.68 5.78
N TYR A 109 -22.54 2.82 6.13
CA TYR A 109 -21.77 3.62 5.19
C TYR A 109 -20.26 3.47 5.36
N SER A 110 -19.80 3.08 6.55
CA SER A 110 -18.38 2.99 6.87
C SER A 110 -18.06 1.80 7.74
N ILE A 111 -16.85 1.29 7.59
CA ILE A 111 -16.33 0.14 8.32
C ILE A 111 -14.82 0.26 8.52
N SER A 112 -14.34 -0.21 9.67
CA SER A 112 -12.92 -0.35 9.98
C SER A 112 -12.68 -1.68 10.68
N TRP A 113 -11.63 -2.39 10.27
CA TRP A 113 -11.23 -3.64 10.88
C TRP A 113 -9.82 -3.49 11.46
N ALA A 114 -9.69 -3.76 12.75
CA ALA A 114 -8.43 -3.72 13.45
C ALA A 114 -8.06 -5.11 14.00
N VAL A 115 -6.79 -5.49 13.87
CA VAL A 115 -6.22 -6.64 14.58
C VAL A 115 -6.20 -6.30 16.07
N GLY A 116 -7.03 -6.98 16.84
CA GLY A 116 -7.12 -6.79 18.28
C GLY A 116 -6.29 -7.83 19.01
N LYS A 117 -5.18 -7.42 19.63
CA LYS A 117 -4.63 -8.17 20.76
C LYS A 117 -5.48 -7.88 21.98
N ARG A 118 -5.94 -8.92 22.66
CA ARG A 118 -6.68 -8.77 23.90
C ARG A 118 -5.74 -8.27 24.99
N PHE A 119 -6.11 -7.20 25.70
CA PHE A 119 -5.46 -6.87 26.96
C PHE A 119 -5.63 -8.06 27.93
N GLY A 120 -4.52 -8.66 28.35
CA GLY A 120 -4.52 -9.73 29.37
C GLY A 120 -4.92 -11.13 28.92
N SER A 121 -5.06 -11.43 27.62
CA SER A 121 -5.32 -12.81 27.16
C SER A 121 -4.27 -13.21 26.14
N GLY A 122 -3.47 -14.22 26.48
CA GLY A 122 -2.44 -14.81 25.63
C GLY A 122 -2.99 -15.65 24.47
N ASP A 123 -4.14 -15.27 23.92
CA ASP A 123 -4.82 -16.04 22.89
C ASP A 123 -4.45 -15.48 21.51
N ALA A 124 -3.61 -16.23 20.79
CA ALA A 124 -2.93 -15.79 19.58
C ALA A 124 -3.81 -15.83 18.30
N GLY A 125 -5.13 -15.98 18.42
CA GLY A 125 -6.02 -16.31 17.30
C GLY A 125 -7.29 -15.45 17.14
N SER A 126 -7.40 -14.28 17.78
CA SER A 126 -8.60 -13.44 17.66
C SER A 126 -8.58 -12.62 16.36
N LEU A 127 -9.67 -12.67 15.57
CA LEU A 127 -9.88 -11.84 14.37
C LEU A 127 -10.09 -10.34 14.66
N GLY A 128 -9.62 -9.87 15.82
CA GLY A 128 -9.73 -8.49 16.25
C GLY A 128 -11.16 -7.95 16.40
N TRP A 129 -11.31 -6.67 16.03
CA TRP A 129 -12.53 -5.89 16.21
C TRP A 129 -12.93 -5.19 14.93
N LEU A 130 -14.23 -5.19 14.69
CA LEU A 130 -14.85 -4.49 13.59
C LEU A 130 -15.67 -3.32 14.12
N ALA A 131 -15.47 -2.14 13.57
CA ALA A 131 -16.27 -0.96 13.84
C ALA A 131 -17.06 -0.59 12.59
N SER A 132 -18.36 -0.30 12.72
CA SER A 132 -19.21 0.10 11.60
C SER A 132 -20.15 1.24 12.00
N THR A 133 -20.43 2.13 11.06
CA THR A 133 -21.34 3.27 11.25
C THR A 133 -22.31 3.43 10.09
N GLY A 134 -23.50 3.96 10.37
CA GLY A 134 -24.58 4.11 9.41
C GLY A 134 -25.44 5.36 9.63
N GLY A 135 -26.59 5.41 8.95
CA GLY A 135 -27.55 6.52 9.01
C GLY A 135 -28.46 6.52 10.25
N ASP A 136 -28.16 5.70 11.24
CA ASP A 136 -28.87 5.57 12.52
C ASP A 136 -28.23 6.39 13.65
N GLY A 137 -27.05 6.98 13.43
CA GLY A 137 -26.30 7.69 14.46
C GLY A 137 -25.64 6.77 15.48
N ILE A 138 -25.55 5.47 15.19
CA ILE A 138 -24.98 4.45 16.08
C ILE A 138 -23.63 3.98 15.53
N CYS A 139 -22.68 3.81 16.45
CA CYS A 139 -21.41 3.13 16.18
C CYS A 139 -21.47 1.72 16.76
N ASN A 140 -21.44 0.71 15.90
CA ASN A 140 -21.43 -0.68 16.31
C ASN A 140 -19.99 -1.21 16.36
N ILE A 141 -19.62 -1.87 17.47
CA ILE A 141 -18.33 -2.54 17.64
C ILE A 141 -18.59 -4.04 17.79
N THR A 142 -18.20 -4.81 16.78
CA THR A 142 -18.39 -6.26 16.73
C THR A 142 -17.05 -6.95 16.91
N ARG A 143 -17.01 -8.00 17.74
CA ARG A 143 -15.82 -8.83 17.88
C ARG A 143 -15.76 -9.84 16.74
N GLY A 144 -14.59 -10.03 16.14
CA GLY A 144 -14.37 -11.17 15.25
C GLY A 144 -14.37 -12.46 16.06
N ALA A 145 -15.39 -13.30 15.89
CA ALA A 145 -15.43 -14.64 16.47
C ALA A 145 -14.41 -15.54 15.71
N PRO A 146 -13.70 -16.47 16.37
CA PRO A 146 -12.88 -17.42 15.65
C PRO A 146 -13.77 -18.30 14.76
N LEU A 147 -13.57 -18.21 13.45
CA LEU A 147 -14.40 -18.86 12.43
C LEU A 147 -14.23 -20.39 12.38
N HIS A 148 -13.48 -20.98 13.32
CA HIS A 148 -13.33 -22.43 13.50
C HIS A 148 -13.85 -22.87 14.87
N ALA A 149 -15.18 -22.92 15.00
CA ALA A 149 -15.84 -23.76 15.98
C ALA A 149 -16.91 -24.63 15.30
N LYS A 150 -16.52 -25.33 14.22
CA LYS A 150 -17.23 -26.55 13.82
C LYS A 150 -16.81 -27.63 14.81
N PHE A 151 -17.61 -27.84 15.85
CA PHE A 151 -17.56 -29.06 16.63
C PHE A 151 -17.71 -30.25 15.67
N ARG A 152 -16.75 -31.17 15.71
CA ARG A 152 -16.86 -32.50 15.10
C ARG A 152 -17.91 -33.33 15.82
#